data_AF-A0A0P7ARZ5-F1
#
_entry.id   AF-A0A0P7ARZ5-F1
#
_cell.length_a   1.000
_cell.length_b   1.000
_cell.length_c   1.000
_cell.angle_alpha   90.00
_cell.angle_beta   90.00
_cell.angle_gamma   90.00
#
_symmetry.space_group_name_H-M   'P 1'
#
loop_
_entity.id
_entity.type
_entity.pdbx_description
1 polymer ?
#
loop_
_entity_poly.entity_id
_entity_poly.type
_entity_poly.pdbx_seq_one_letter_code
_entity_poly.pdbx_strand_id
1 'polypeptide(L)'
;MSNILACSERPSCRTTGTLTLNQTVLKIDPENSFTWYDRQYSNGAPIGDWTWFELNFPKSDVKASVWSINSNPPFPRNWRFATVRTNEGTHIISFEIEASKDKTWTSPLSNITYALSWNLKFSNGDHLQITSLRDDQETYGNRSATDIAYEGGVVAKGSFMGQKTGFGVVEMVTTE
;
A
#
# COMPACT_ATOMS: atom_id res chain seq x y z
N MET A 1 1.87 -25.76 -14.50
CA MET A 1 2.86 -25.39 -13.46
C MET A 1 2.12 -24.58 -12.40
N SER A 2 2.17 -25.01 -11.15
CA SER A 2 1.56 -24.29 -10.03
C SER A 2 2.41 -23.05 -9.72
N ASN A 3 1.91 -21.87 -10.05
CA ASN A 3 2.51 -20.61 -9.63
C ASN A 3 2.24 -20.43 -8.14
N ILE A 4 3.22 -20.79 -7.30
CA ILE A 4 3.20 -20.46 -5.88
C ILE A 4 3.69 -19.02 -5.78
N LEU A 5 2.79 -18.12 -5.41
CA LEU A 5 3.16 -16.82 -4.87
C LEU A 5 3.45 -17.02 -3.39
N ALA A 6 4.71 -16.88 -2.99
CA ALA A 6 5.09 -16.86 -1.58
C ALA A 6 5.35 -15.41 -1.17
N CYS A 7 4.54 -14.88 -0.26
CA CYS A 7 4.73 -13.57 0.36
C CYS A 7 5.03 -13.74 1.85
N SER A 8 6.03 -13.02 2.34
CA SER A 8 6.34 -12.94 3.77
C SER A 8 6.58 -11.49 4.17
N GLU A 9 5.80 -11.02 5.14
CA GLU A 9 5.82 -9.62 5.57
C GLU A 9 6.38 -9.51 6.99
N ARG A 10 7.28 -8.52 7.18
CA ARG A 10 7.77 -8.09 8.48
C ARG A 10 7.28 -6.66 8.78
N PRO A 11 6.07 -6.54 9.33
CA PRO A 11 5.47 -5.24 9.63
C PRO A 11 6.09 -4.59 10.88
N SER A 12 6.02 -3.26 10.96
CA SER A 12 6.40 -2.48 12.15
C SER A 12 7.80 -2.77 12.71
N CYS A 13 8.80 -2.85 11.83
CA CYS A 13 10.19 -2.91 12.23
C CYS A 13 10.61 -1.59 12.90
N ARG A 14 11.25 -1.66 14.07
CA ARG A 14 11.80 -0.48 14.75
C ARG A 14 12.88 0.17 13.90
N THR A 15 12.71 1.43 13.56
CA THR A 15 13.64 2.16 12.67
C THR A 15 14.57 3.05 13.48
N THR A 16 15.88 2.88 13.30
CA THR A 16 16.92 3.72 13.94
C THR A 16 17.95 4.12 12.91
N GLY A 17 18.61 5.26 13.13
CA GLY A 17 19.74 5.67 12.29
C GLY A 17 19.71 7.16 11.99
N THR A 18 20.31 7.53 10.86
CA THR A 18 20.42 8.92 10.41
C THR A 18 20.13 9.04 8.92
N LEU A 19 19.46 10.11 8.53
CA LEU A 19 19.28 10.53 7.14
C LEU A 19 20.15 11.76 6.88
N THR A 20 20.96 11.74 5.83
CA THR A 20 21.73 12.93 5.43
C THR A 20 21.07 13.57 4.21
N LEU A 21 20.63 14.82 4.34
CA LEU A 21 20.01 15.59 3.26
C LEU A 21 20.73 16.94 3.15
N ASN A 22 21.26 17.27 1.97
CA ASN A 22 21.98 18.52 1.72
C ASN A 22 23.03 18.83 2.82
N GLN A 23 23.88 17.85 3.13
CA GLN A 23 24.90 17.91 4.20
C GLN A 23 24.37 18.04 5.63
N THR A 24 23.06 18.09 5.84
CA THR A 24 22.43 18.09 7.16
C THR A 24 22.15 16.65 7.60
N VAL A 25 22.62 16.29 8.80
CA VAL A 25 22.36 14.97 9.40
C VAL A 25 21.11 15.07 10.28
N LEU A 26 20.08 14.34 9.91
CA LEU A 26 18.83 14.19 10.65
C LEU A 26 18.83 12.84 11.37
N LYS A 27 18.53 12.83 12.66
CA LYS A 27 18.40 11.59 13.43
C LYS A 27 16.97 11.06 13.34
N ILE A 28 16.82 9.77 13.06
CA ILE A 28 15.50 9.11 13.08
C ILE A 28 15.03 8.97 14.52
N ASP A 29 13.76 9.30 14.78
CA ASP A 29 13.09 9.07 16.05
C ASP A 29 12.51 7.65 16.08
N PRO A 30 13.12 6.71 16.81
CA PRO A 30 12.69 5.31 16.80
C PRO A 30 11.39 5.04 17.55
N GLU A 31 10.89 5.98 18.34
CA GLU A 31 9.64 5.81 19.10
C GLU A 31 8.42 6.16 18.25
N ASN A 32 8.61 6.94 17.18
CA ASN A 32 7.56 7.36 16.26
C ASN A 32 7.82 6.92 14.81
N SER A 33 8.89 6.16 14.55
CA SER A 33 9.24 5.66 13.22
C SER A 33 9.21 4.14 13.18
N PHE A 34 8.57 3.61 12.14
CA PHE A 34 8.55 2.20 11.83
C PHE A 34 8.77 1.99 10.33
N THR A 35 9.20 0.79 9.98
CA THR A 35 9.38 0.35 8.59
C THR A 35 8.68 -0.98 8.38
N TRP A 36 8.49 -1.32 7.13
CA TRP A 36 7.97 -2.60 6.71
C TRP A 36 8.88 -3.20 5.68
N TYR A 37 8.97 -4.51 5.72
CA TYR A 37 9.69 -5.28 4.74
C TYR A 37 8.74 -6.31 4.15
N ASP A 38 8.39 -6.11 2.89
CA ASP A 38 7.70 -7.13 2.11
C ASP A 38 8.72 -7.96 1.32
N ARG A 39 8.47 -9.27 1.26
CA ARG A 39 9.25 -10.19 0.45
C ARG A 39 8.32 -11.11 -0.31
N GLN A 40 8.30 -10.88 -1.61
CA GLN A 40 7.57 -11.68 -2.57
C GLN A 40 8.53 -12.54 -3.40
N TYR A 41 8.16 -13.80 -3.62
CA TYR A 41 8.81 -14.68 -4.59
C TYR A 41 7.76 -15.34 -5.46
N SER A 42 7.86 -15.08 -6.77
CA SER A 42 7.00 -15.66 -7.80
C SER A 42 7.72 -15.66 -9.15
N ASN A 43 7.27 -16.51 -10.08
CA ASN A 43 7.68 -16.44 -11.49
C ASN A 43 6.99 -15.25 -12.19
N GLY A 44 7.36 -14.02 -11.82
CA GLY A 44 6.81 -12.77 -12.36
C GLY A 44 6.05 -11.94 -11.32
N ALA A 45 5.91 -10.65 -11.58
CA ALA A 45 5.08 -9.73 -10.80
C ALA A 45 3.58 -9.96 -11.09
N PRO A 46 2.66 -9.44 -10.25
CA PRO A 46 1.26 -9.31 -10.64
C PRO A 46 1.18 -8.63 -12.02
N ILE A 47 0.32 -9.14 -12.91
CA ILE A 47 0.12 -8.59 -14.25
C ILE A 47 -1.16 -7.77 -14.23
N GLY A 48 -1.08 -6.51 -14.64
CA GLY A 48 -2.19 -5.54 -14.69
C GLY A 48 -2.03 -4.44 -13.66
N ASP A 49 -3.11 -3.70 -13.45
CA ASP A 49 -3.11 -2.58 -12.52
C ASP A 49 -3.24 -3.09 -11.09
N TRP A 50 -2.49 -2.49 -10.17
CA TRP A 50 -2.71 -2.73 -8.75
C TRP A 50 -2.67 -1.47 -7.92
N THR A 51 -3.39 -1.54 -6.81
CA THR A 51 -3.25 -0.65 -5.67
C THR A 51 -3.00 -1.53 -4.46
N TRP A 52 -1.84 -1.34 -3.84
CA TRP A 52 -1.46 -2.03 -2.62
C TRP A 52 -1.36 -1.02 -1.49
N PHE A 53 -1.97 -1.33 -0.35
CA PHE A 53 -1.77 -0.56 0.87
C PHE A 53 -1.07 -1.39 1.92
N GLU A 54 -0.07 -0.79 2.52
CA GLU A 54 0.50 -1.23 3.77
C GLU A 54 -0.05 -0.36 4.90
N LEU A 55 -0.68 -0.95 5.90
CA LEU A 55 -1.29 -0.20 7.00
C LEU A 55 -0.80 -0.71 8.35
N ASN A 56 -0.26 0.22 9.13
CA ASN A 56 0.13 0.04 10.51
C ASN A 56 -0.83 0.85 11.41
N PHE A 57 -1.40 0.21 12.42
CA PHE A 57 -2.24 0.87 13.43
C PHE A 57 -1.45 1.02 14.73
N PRO A 58 -1.00 2.23 15.09
CA PRO A 58 -0.14 2.45 16.25
C PRO A 58 -0.76 1.95 17.56
N LYS A 59 0.10 1.51 18.49
CA LYS A 59 -0.30 0.98 19.81
C LYS A 59 -1.21 -0.26 19.74
N SER A 60 -1.18 -0.97 18.62
CA SER A 60 -1.90 -2.23 18.43
C SER A 60 -1.04 -3.24 17.66
N ASP A 61 -1.41 -4.52 17.76
CA ASP A 61 -0.82 -5.59 16.95
C ASP A 61 -1.41 -5.65 15.53
N VAL A 62 -2.42 -4.83 15.22
CA VAL A 62 -3.10 -4.84 13.91
C VAL A 62 -2.19 -4.28 12.82
N LYS A 63 -1.94 -5.09 11.80
CA LYS A 63 -1.17 -4.76 10.59
C LYS A 63 -1.88 -5.33 9.38
N ALA A 64 -2.02 -4.56 8.30
CA ALA A 64 -2.74 -5.01 7.12
C ALA A 64 -1.96 -4.75 5.84
N SER A 65 -1.92 -5.76 4.98
CA SER A 65 -1.47 -5.69 3.60
C SER A 65 -2.71 -5.87 2.72
N VAL A 66 -3.07 -4.83 1.98
CA VAL A 66 -4.37 -4.71 1.32
C VAL A 66 -4.16 -4.61 -0.18
N TRP A 67 -4.48 -5.68 -0.90
CA TRP A 67 -4.28 -5.78 -2.33
C TRP A 67 -5.58 -5.58 -3.09
N SER A 68 -5.57 -4.63 -4.03
CA SER A 68 -6.56 -4.52 -5.10
C SER A 68 -5.87 -4.69 -6.43
N ILE A 69 -6.13 -5.81 -7.12
CA ILE A 69 -5.49 -6.14 -8.39
C ILE A 69 -6.57 -6.29 -9.46
N ASN A 70 -6.36 -5.60 -10.58
CA ASN A 70 -7.14 -5.72 -11.81
C ASN A 70 -6.21 -6.31 -12.87
N SER A 71 -6.31 -7.62 -13.12
CA SER A 71 -5.52 -8.23 -14.18
C SER A 71 -6.18 -8.04 -15.55
N ASN A 72 -5.33 -7.82 -16.56
CA ASN A 72 -5.76 -7.65 -17.95
C ASN A 72 -5.96 -9.02 -18.66
N PRO A 73 -6.59 -9.05 -19.86
CA PRO A 73 -6.74 -10.27 -20.66
C PRO A 73 -5.42 -11.05 -20.84
N PRO A 74 -5.45 -12.38 -21.04
CA PRO A 74 -6.62 -13.22 -21.35
C PRO A 74 -7.39 -13.76 -20.14
N PHE A 75 -6.94 -13.49 -18.92
CA PHE A 75 -7.60 -13.96 -17.69
C PHE A 75 -7.91 -12.78 -16.77
N PRO A 76 -8.96 -11.98 -17.08
CA PRO A 76 -9.34 -10.86 -16.24
C PRO A 76 -9.74 -11.36 -14.86
N ARG A 77 -9.03 -10.91 -13.84
CA ARG A 77 -9.27 -11.23 -12.45
C ARG A 77 -9.17 -9.97 -11.62
N ASN A 78 -9.98 -10.02 -10.59
CA ASN A 78 -10.49 -8.86 -9.90
C ASN A 78 -10.35 -9.22 -8.42
N TRP A 79 -9.12 -9.12 -7.91
CA TRP A 79 -8.75 -9.62 -6.59
C TRP A 79 -8.71 -8.48 -5.58
N ARG A 80 -9.44 -8.66 -4.48
CA ARG A 80 -9.50 -7.70 -3.37
C ARG A 80 -9.46 -8.49 -2.07
N PHE A 81 -8.32 -8.46 -1.43
CA PHE A 81 -8.13 -9.12 -0.16
C PHE A 81 -7.16 -8.33 0.72
N ALA A 82 -7.43 -8.33 2.01
CA ALA A 82 -6.53 -7.85 3.03
C ALA A 82 -6.03 -9.03 3.84
N THR A 83 -4.71 -9.20 3.91
CA THR A 83 -4.06 -10.05 4.90
C THR A 83 -3.82 -9.22 6.15
N VAL A 84 -4.47 -9.58 7.25
CA VAL A 84 -4.47 -8.81 8.49
C VAL A 84 -3.85 -9.64 9.61
N ARG A 85 -2.73 -9.17 10.16
CA ARG A 85 -2.14 -9.75 11.36
C ARG A 85 -2.74 -9.07 12.58
N THR A 86 -3.16 -9.85 13.55
CA THR A 86 -3.58 -9.43 14.89
C THR A 86 -2.85 -10.24 15.95
N ASN A 87 -3.10 -9.97 17.23
CA ASN A 87 -2.67 -10.79 18.35
C ASN A 87 -3.28 -12.21 18.35
N GLU A 88 -4.42 -12.40 17.67
CA GLU A 88 -5.13 -13.68 17.58
C GLU A 88 -4.66 -14.54 16.39
N GLY A 89 -3.96 -13.95 15.40
CA GLY A 89 -3.48 -14.67 14.23
C GLY A 89 -3.52 -13.84 12.95
N THR A 90 -3.52 -14.53 11.81
CA THR A 90 -3.64 -13.91 10.49
C THR A 90 -5.03 -14.16 9.92
N HIS A 91 -5.67 -13.10 9.45
CA HIS A 91 -7.00 -13.10 8.83
C HIS A 91 -6.89 -12.73 7.36
N ILE A 92 -7.79 -13.26 6.53
CA ILE A 92 -7.96 -12.83 5.14
C ILE A 92 -9.36 -12.24 5.02
N ILE A 93 -9.46 -10.96 4.65
CA ILE A 93 -10.71 -10.22 4.60
C ILE A 93 -10.91 -9.65 3.21
N SER A 94 -12.03 -9.98 2.57
CA SER A 94 -12.41 -9.36 1.29
C SER A 94 -12.92 -7.94 1.51
N PHE A 95 -12.79 -7.08 0.50
CA PHE A 95 -13.27 -5.71 0.57
C PHE A 95 -13.71 -5.17 -0.79
N GLU A 96 -14.49 -4.09 -0.74
CA GLU A 96 -14.78 -3.22 -1.87
C GLU A 96 -13.93 -1.94 -1.75
N ILE A 97 -13.51 -1.39 -2.89
CA ILE A 97 -12.72 -0.15 -2.97
C ILE A 97 -13.35 0.82 -3.97
N GLU A 98 -13.42 2.08 -3.55
CA GLU A 98 -13.82 3.19 -4.39
C GLU A 98 -12.74 4.27 -4.35
N ALA A 99 -12.07 4.48 -5.48
CA ALA A 99 -11.12 5.57 -5.65
C ALA A 99 -11.85 6.89 -5.93
N SER A 100 -11.46 7.97 -5.26
CA SER A 100 -12.01 9.30 -5.48
C SER A 100 -11.61 9.82 -6.87
N LYS A 101 -12.59 10.35 -7.60
CA LYS A 101 -12.36 11.07 -8.87
C LYS A 101 -12.01 12.54 -8.66
N ASP A 102 -12.37 13.09 -7.50
CA ASP A 102 -12.20 14.52 -7.19
C ASP A 102 -10.83 14.80 -6.55
N LYS A 103 -10.23 13.80 -5.91
CA LYS A 103 -8.90 13.91 -5.32
C LYS A 103 -7.90 13.05 -6.09
N THR A 104 -7.34 13.65 -7.13
CA THR A 104 -6.38 13.03 -8.06
C THR A 104 -5.17 13.93 -8.27
N TRP A 105 -4.08 13.34 -8.78
CA TRP A 105 -2.91 14.08 -9.24
C TRP A 105 -2.39 13.45 -10.53
N THR A 106 -2.10 14.29 -11.51
CA THR A 106 -1.51 13.89 -12.79
C THR A 106 -0.01 14.16 -12.76
N SER A 107 0.79 13.12 -12.97
CA SER A 107 2.25 13.28 -13.04
C SER A 107 2.64 14.12 -14.26
N PRO A 108 3.48 15.17 -14.08
CA PRO A 108 4.03 15.91 -15.21
C PRO A 108 5.09 15.10 -15.99
N LEU A 109 5.58 13.98 -15.46
CA LEU A 109 6.62 13.15 -16.09
C LEU A 109 6.04 11.99 -16.91
N SER A 110 5.07 11.27 -16.35
CA SER A 110 4.44 10.11 -17.00
C SER A 110 3.09 10.43 -17.65
N ASN A 111 2.47 11.57 -17.30
CA ASN A 111 1.09 11.92 -17.66
C ASN A 111 0.02 10.95 -17.08
N ILE A 112 0.41 10.05 -16.17
CA ILE A 112 -0.53 9.16 -15.47
C ILE A 112 -1.27 9.96 -14.40
N THR A 113 -2.59 9.73 -14.29
CA THR A 113 -3.42 10.32 -13.24
C THR A 113 -3.69 9.31 -12.14
N TYR A 114 -3.22 9.61 -10.94
CA TYR A 114 -3.36 8.78 -9.75
C TYR A 114 -4.50 9.28 -8.88
N ALA A 115 -5.30 8.36 -8.34
CA ALA A 115 -6.19 8.68 -7.23
C ALA A 115 -5.35 8.94 -5.96
N LEU A 116 -5.80 9.86 -5.11
CA LEU A 116 -5.11 10.20 -3.85
C LEU A 116 -6.01 9.98 -2.62
N SER A 117 -7.18 9.41 -2.83
CA SER A 117 -8.11 9.04 -1.77
C SER A 117 -8.95 7.84 -2.17
N TRP A 118 -9.20 6.96 -1.20
CA TRP A 118 -9.95 5.73 -1.39
C TRP A 118 -10.88 5.48 -0.22
N ASN A 119 -12.06 4.94 -0.50
CA ASN A 119 -12.97 4.39 0.51
C ASN A 119 -12.96 2.87 0.38
N LEU A 120 -12.58 2.18 1.46
CA LEU A 120 -12.58 0.73 1.56
C LEU A 120 -13.70 0.28 2.49
N LYS A 121 -14.46 -0.73 2.07
CA LYS A 121 -15.51 -1.40 2.86
C LYS A 121 -15.18 -2.88 2.96
N PHE A 122 -14.92 -3.36 4.17
CA PHE A 122 -14.51 -4.74 4.42
C PHE A 122 -15.72 -5.63 4.72
N SER A 123 -15.64 -6.92 4.38
CA SER A 123 -16.76 -7.86 4.54
C SER A 123 -17.13 -8.15 6.00
N ASN A 124 -16.26 -7.82 6.96
CA ASN A 124 -16.53 -7.89 8.39
C ASN A 124 -17.27 -6.63 8.92
N GLY A 125 -17.64 -5.67 8.06
CA GLY A 125 -18.32 -4.42 8.41
C GLY A 125 -17.39 -3.25 8.74
N ASP A 126 -16.08 -3.48 8.76
CA ASP A 126 -15.09 -2.41 8.92
C ASP A 126 -15.02 -1.52 7.67
N HIS A 127 -14.51 -0.31 7.84
CA HIS A 127 -14.33 0.65 6.75
C HIS A 127 -13.16 1.59 7.01
N LEU A 128 -12.46 1.95 5.94
CA LEU A 128 -11.35 2.90 5.98
C LEU A 128 -11.47 3.92 4.85
N GLN A 129 -11.37 5.20 5.20
CA GLN A 129 -11.00 6.25 4.27
C GLN A 129 -9.48 6.40 4.31
N ILE A 130 -8.82 6.11 3.19
CA ILE A 130 -7.38 6.22 3.02
C ILE A 130 -7.09 7.45 2.17
N THR A 131 -6.07 8.22 2.54
CA THR A 131 -5.70 9.44 1.83
C THR A 131 -4.21 9.59 1.78
N SER A 132 -3.68 9.93 0.61
CA SER A 132 -2.26 10.24 0.44
C SER A 132 -1.88 11.53 1.17
N LEU A 133 -0.70 11.53 1.78
CA LEU A 133 -0.15 12.66 2.53
C LEU A 133 0.30 13.80 1.60
N ARG A 134 0.71 13.47 0.38
CA ARG A 134 1.22 14.41 -0.63
C ARG A 134 0.87 13.94 -2.04
N ASP A 135 0.79 14.87 -2.97
CA ASP A 135 0.40 14.58 -4.34
C ASP A 135 1.58 14.03 -5.15
N ASP A 136 2.77 14.61 -4.99
CA ASP A 136 3.96 14.41 -5.83
C ASP A 136 4.87 13.24 -5.39
N GLN A 137 4.33 12.02 -5.36
CA GLN A 137 5.04 10.82 -4.84
C GLN A 137 5.24 9.72 -5.90
N GLU A 138 5.26 10.06 -7.19
CA GLU A 138 5.66 9.12 -8.24
C GLU A 138 7.16 8.86 -8.21
N THR A 139 7.52 7.58 -8.17
CA THR A 139 8.84 7.11 -8.58
C THR A 139 8.80 6.93 -10.09
N TYR A 140 9.52 7.79 -10.81
CA TYR A 140 9.62 7.73 -12.26
C TYR A 140 10.94 7.10 -12.69
N GLY A 141 10.87 6.03 -13.47
CA GLY A 141 11.99 5.42 -14.17
C GLY A 141 11.66 5.15 -15.64
N ASN A 142 12.70 4.93 -16.45
CA ASN A 142 12.59 4.87 -17.91
C ASN A 142 13.04 3.54 -18.52
N ARG A 143 13.18 2.46 -17.73
CA ARG A 143 13.71 1.16 -18.23
C ARG A 143 12.63 0.08 -18.34
N SER A 144 11.53 0.17 -17.60
CA SER A 144 10.40 -0.77 -17.58
C SER A 144 9.09 -0.05 -17.21
N ALA A 145 7.94 -0.59 -17.62
CA ALA A 145 6.62 -0.12 -17.20
C ALA A 145 6.40 -0.24 -15.67
N THR A 146 7.10 -1.17 -15.02
CA THR A 146 7.13 -1.30 -13.54
C THR A 146 8.07 -0.29 -12.87
N ASP A 147 8.82 0.49 -13.64
CA ASP A 147 9.69 1.54 -13.08
C ASP A 147 8.93 2.85 -12.84
N ILE A 148 7.65 2.92 -13.22
CA ILE A 148 6.75 4.04 -12.94
C ILE A 148 5.70 3.55 -11.95
N ALA A 149 5.83 4.00 -10.70
CA ALA A 149 4.90 3.66 -9.64
C ALA A 149 4.65 4.88 -8.76
N TYR A 150 3.43 5.00 -8.24
CA TYR A 150 3.16 5.95 -7.18
C TYR A 150 3.45 5.29 -5.84
N GLU A 151 4.36 5.87 -5.05
CA GLU A 151 4.88 5.30 -3.80
C GLU A 151 4.65 6.30 -2.65
N GLY A 152 3.39 6.40 -2.22
CA GLY A 152 2.96 7.50 -1.36
C GLY A 152 2.76 7.10 0.09
N GLY A 153 3.20 7.95 1.01
CA GLY A 153 2.76 7.85 2.40
C GLY A 153 1.26 8.14 2.53
N VAL A 154 0.54 7.36 3.33
CA VAL A 154 -0.91 7.48 3.53
C VAL A 154 -1.32 7.56 5.00
N VAL A 155 -2.48 8.18 5.25
CA VAL A 155 -3.24 8.07 6.49
C VAL A 155 -4.56 7.33 6.22
N ALA A 156 -4.90 6.40 7.11
CA ALA A 156 -6.17 5.67 7.09
C ALA A 156 -7.02 6.05 8.30
N LYS A 157 -8.30 6.37 8.11
CA LYS A 157 -9.26 6.71 9.17
C LYS A 157 -10.55 5.93 9.01
N GLY A 158 -11.15 5.49 10.12
CA GLY A 158 -12.43 4.77 10.10
C GLY A 158 -12.59 3.82 11.28
N SER A 159 -13.05 2.61 11.02
CA SER A 159 -13.07 1.48 11.95
C SER A 159 -12.45 0.28 11.28
N PHE A 160 -11.41 -0.29 11.87
CA PHE A 160 -10.74 -1.49 11.35
C PHE A 160 -10.15 -2.32 12.48
N MET A 161 -10.70 -3.51 12.74
CA MET A 161 -10.28 -4.39 13.84
C MET A 161 -10.20 -3.65 15.20
N GLY A 162 -11.19 -2.79 15.47
CA GLY A 162 -11.25 -1.93 16.67
C GLY A 162 -10.32 -0.70 16.64
N GLN A 163 -9.51 -0.52 15.59
CA GLN A 163 -8.62 0.63 15.41
C GLN A 163 -9.30 1.73 14.59
N LYS A 164 -8.90 3.00 14.83
CA LYS A 164 -9.52 4.16 14.17
C LYS A 164 -8.60 4.94 13.24
N THR A 165 -7.30 4.84 13.44
CA THR A 165 -6.31 5.61 12.67
C THR A 165 -5.09 4.74 12.44
N GLY A 166 -4.67 4.67 11.18
CA GLY A 166 -3.47 3.97 10.75
C GLY A 166 -2.66 4.82 9.79
N PHE A 167 -1.42 4.39 9.56
CA PHE A 167 -0.46 5.02 8.67
C PHE A 167 0.26 3.94 7.88
N GLY A 168 0.78 4.29 6.72
CA GLY A 168 1.69 3.44 5.98
C GLY A 168 1.88 3.97 4.58
N VAL A 169 1.88 3.08 3.59
CA VAL A 169 2.14 3.44 2.19
C VAL A 169 1.05 2.92 1.26
N VAL A 170 0.90 3.59 0.12
CA VAL A 170 0.20 3.09 -1.04
C VAL A 170 1.19 2.96 -2.19
N GLU A 171 1.20 1.79 -2.82
CA GLU A 171 1.82 1.56 -4.10
C GLU A 171 0.73 1.47 -5.17
N MET A 172 0.89 2.21 -6.27
CA MET A 172 0.07 2.04 -7.47
C MET A 172 0.93 1.83 -8.70
N VAL A 173 0.65 0.76 -9.41
CA VAL A 173 1.14 0.53 -10.76
C VAL A 173 -0.05 0.50 -11.69
N THR A 174 0.05 1.27 -12.76
CA THR A 174 -0.93 1.35 -13.83
C THR A 174 -0.25 0.89 -15.12
N THR A 175 -0.80 -0.12 -15.75
CA THR A 175 -0.35 -0.63 -17.04
C THR A 175 -1.26 -0.06 -18.12
N GLU A 176 -0.70 0.67 -19.09
CA GLU A 176 -1.44 1.14 -20.28
C GLU A 176 -2.04 -0.02 -21.09
#